data_AF-A0A2E5YSG0-F1
#
_entry.id   AF-A0A2E5YSG0-F1
#
_cell.length_a   1.000
_cell.length_b   1.000
_cell.length_c   1.000
_cell.angle_alpha   90.00
_cell.angle_beta   90.00
_cell.angle_gamma   90.00
#
_symmetry.space_group_name_H-M   'P 1'
#
loop_
_entity.id
_entity.type
_entity.pdbx_description
1 polymer ?
#
loop_
_entity_poly.entity_id
_entity_poly.type
_entity_poly.pdbx_seq_one_letter_code
_entity_poly.pdbx_strand_id
1 'polypeptide(L)'
;MNVVAFDGEGLECGLQFLHAPFGHGVEQPRLVAEMVLKNSPGDARPLDDSVGIGSGEPLIRDAGRGRLDDPLARLLPALLVTPRSGLRFVGLCHGLNHSENYYIVLAMDQVPRANRIGRSEGPAVDREIANRRRGSVTYKVIQWTTGFVGREAVKGILAHPELELVGAYAWSPKKDGQDVGELCGIGRLGIQASSDIDALLALGADCVCFTPHQLAGIDVICRLLEGGVNVVSSNLTNVRAAGEAARERVEAAAQTGGVSLFGSGIFPGFANYIAANMATVSQNFRRVRFLESVDVSTYHAIRNYENLGWGKTPDPMWEKTSREVLGFYDECLDVMGAMLKLPISERRFRLEWAITPDDREYFGFEMKAGTIAGQKCTWQAFTPGQEDPVLELDACWVAGKGLEPEWPIHHGYTMNVDGNPNVQTRVTFSPQVAERIEDYIDMSNTVTSMPLVSAIPTVCEAAAGIRTYADLPLITGHYVPNI
;
A
#
# COMPACT_ATOMS: atom_id res chain seq x y z
N MET A 1 -11.13 4.73 16.99
CA MET A 1 -10.05 4.58 17.98
C MET A 1 -10.65 3.78 19.12
N ASN A 2 -10.27 2.52 19.32
CA ASN A 2 -10.82 1.73 20.42
C ASN A 2 -9.91 1.98 21.63
N VAL A 3 -10.44 2.65 22.64
CA VAL A 3 -9.76 2.79 23.94
C VAL A 3 -10.30 1.67 24.82
N VAL A 4 -9.43 0.74 25.20
CA VAL A 4 -9.74 -0.30 26.18
C VAL A 4 -9.10 0.14 27.49
N ALA A 5 -9.90 0.29 28.54
CA ALA A 5 -9.42 0.50 29.90
C ALA A 5 -9.85 -0.69 30.76
N PHE A 6 -8.94 -1.18 31.60
CA PHE A 6 -9.19 -2.22 32.58
C PHE A 6 -9.26 -1.58 33.96
N ASP A 7 -10.24 -1.95 34.78
CA ASP A 7 -10.06 -1.84 36.23
C ASP A 7 -9.42 -3.12 36.77
N GLY A 8 -8.88 -3.05 37.99
CA GLY A 8 -8.16 -4.14 38.63
C GLY A 8 -9.00 -5.39 38.96
N GLU A 9 -10.25 -5.49 38.49
CA GLU A 9 -11.14 -6.63 38.73
C GLU A 9 -11.69 -7.30 37.46
N GLY A 10 -11.26 -6.88 36.26
CA GLY A 10 -11.42 -7.68 35.03
C GLY A 10 -12.71 -7.46 34.22
N LEU A 11 -13.36 -6.31 34.35
CA LEU A 11 -14.45 -5.89 33.45
C LEU A 11 -13.92 -5.28 32.14
N GLU A 12 -14.27 -5.85 31.00
CA GLU A 12 -14.00 -5.27 29.67
C GLU A 12 -15.03 -4.19 29.33
N CYS A 13 -14.58 -2.95 29.15
CA CYS A 13 -15.39 -1.87 28.60
C CYS A 13 -14.93 -1.54 27.17
N GLY A 14 -15.84 -1.69 26.20
CA GLY A 14 -15.62 -1.29 24.81
C GLY A 14 -16.27 0.07 24.51
N LEU A 15 -15.48 1.04 24.03
CA LEU A 15 -15.99 2.32 23.53
C LEU A 15 -16.04 2.27 22.00
N GLN A 16 -17.23 2.39 21.41
CA GLN A 16 -17.42 2.40 19.96
C GLN A 16 -17.92 3.78 19.52
N PHE A 17 -17.20 4.40 18.58
CA PHE A 17 -17.61 5.66 17.97
C PHE A 17 -18.51 5.35 16.78
N LEU A 18 -19.76 5.79 16.82
CA LEU A 18 -20.71 5.61 15.71
C LEU A 18 -20.84 6.93 14.92
N HIS A 19 -20.71 6.85 13.60
CA HIS A 19 -21.10 7.93 12.69
C HIS A 19 -22.59 7.77 12.38
N ALA A 20 -23.43 8.72 12.81
CA ALA A 20 -24.84 8.76 12.42
C ALA A 20 -25.01 9.43 11.05
N PRO A 21 -25.87 8.94 10.14
CA PRO A 21 -26.19 9.61 8.88
C PRO A 21 -27.04 10.88 9.12
N PHE A 22 -26.82 11.88 8.26
CA PHE A 22 -27.47 13.19 8.31
C PHE A 22 -29.00 13.11 8.11
N GLY A 23 -29.77 13.64 9.07
CA GLY A 23 -31.11 14.15 8.81
C GLY A 23 -31.01 15.58 8.27
N HIS A 24 -31.82 15.93 7.27
CA HIS A 24 -31.83 17.26 6.67
C HIS A 24 -32.03 18.36 7.74
N GLY A 25 -31.07 19.29 7.84
CA GLY A 25 -31.25 20.58 8.53
C GLY A 25 -30.33 20.91 9.72
N VAL A 26 -29.20 20.24 9.93
CA VAL A 26 -28.26 20.58 11.02
C VAL A 26 -26.87 20.95 10.49
N GLU A 27 -26.48 22.21 10.67
CA GLU A 27 -25.12 22.71 10.44
C GLU A 27 -24.22 22.34 11.63
N GLN A 28 -23.48 21.22 11.51
CA GLN A 28 -22.24 20.81 12.22
C GLN A 28 -22.27 19.36 12.75
N PRO A 29 -21.13 18.63 12.69
CA PRO A 29 -21.07 17.23 13.10
C PRO A 29 -21.15 17.08 14.62
N ARG A 30 -22.07 16.23 15.10
CA ARG A 30 -22.10 15.76 16.50
C ARG A 30 -21.47 14.37 16.56
N LEU A 31 -20.49 14.19 17.44
CA LEU A 31 -19.92 12.88 17.74
C LEU A 31 -20.83 12.19 18.78
N VAL A 32 -21.39 11.02 18.45
CA VAL A 32 -22.14 10.20 19.41
C VAL A 32 -21.25 9.00 19.76
N ALA A 33 -20.94 8.83 21.04
CA ALA A 33 -20.23 7.66 21.55
C ALA A 33 -21.21 6.82 22.36
N GLU A 34 -21.29 5.53 22.05
CA GLU A 34 -22.06 4.54 22.80
C GLU A 34 -21.11 3.70 23.65
N MET A 35 -21.43 3.55 24.93
CA MET A 35 -20.66 2.72 25.86
C MET A 35 -21.52 1.52 26.26
N VAL A 36 -21.12 0.32 25.80
CA VAL A 36 -21.81 -0.94 26.11
C VAL A 36 -21.07 -1.62 27.26
N LEU A 37 -21.73 -1.72 28.42
CA LEU A 37 -21.25 -2.50 29.56
C LEU A 37 -21.77 -3.94 29.41
N LYS A 38 -20.87 -4.94 29.35
CA LYS A 38 -21.24 -6.36 29.27
C LYS A 38 -21.05 -7.03 30.63
N ASN A 39 -22.09 -7.67 31.15
CA ASN A 39 -22.08 -8.26 32.49
C ASN A 39 -21.72 -9.76 32.56
N SER A 40 -21.32 -10.46 31.48
CA SER A 40 -20.83 -11.85 31.58
C SER A 40 -20.03 -12.34 30.36
N PRO A 41 -18.99 -13.17 30.54
CA PRO A 41 -18.20 -13.77 29.46
C PRO A 41 -18.85 -15.08 28.97
N GLY A 42 -19.26 -15.18 27.70
CA GLY A 42 -19.70 -16.49 27.18
C GLY A 42 -20.31 -16.58 25.79
N ASP A 43 -21.19 -15.68 25.36
CA ASP A 43 -21.95 -15.87 24.11
C ASP A 43 -21.75 -14.70 23.13
N ALA A 44 -20.89 -14.89 22.13
CA ALA A 44 -20.74 -13.97 21.03
C ALA A 44 -21.68 -14.36 19.88
N ARG A 45 -22.70 -13.54 19.61
CA ARG A 45 -23.22 -13.35 18.25
C ARG A 45 -23.24 -11.85 17.94
N PRO A 46 -22.79 -11.42 16.75
CA PRO A 46 -22.95 -10.04 16.32
C PRO A 46 -24.44 -9.68 16.22
N LEU A 47 -24.79 -8.45 16.61
CA LEU A 47 -26.10 -7.86 16.31
C LEU A 47 -26.20 -7.71 14.79
N ASP A 48 -27.28 -8.25 14.22
CA ASP A 48 -27.65 -8.19 12.81
C ASP A 48 -27.96 -6.74 12.39
N ASP A 49 -27.62 -6.37 11.15
CA ASP A 49 -27.76 -5.02 10.56
C ASP A 49 -29.23 -4.59 10.35
N SER A 50 -30.19 -5.34 10.87
CA SER A 50 -31.63 -5.18 10.61
C SER A 50 -32.39 -4.34 11.65
N VAL A 51 -31.73 -3.75 12.66
CA VAL A 51 -32.38 -2.80 13.59
C VAL A 51 -32.33 -1.39 13.02
N GLY A 52 -33.32 -1.07 12.18
CA GLY A 52 -33.51 0.29 11.67
C GLY A 52 -33.70 1.30 12.80
N ILE A 53 -32.89 2.37 12.80
CA ILE A 53 -33.09 3.54 13.66
C ILE A 53 -34.37 4.23 13.17
N GLY A 54 -35.50 3.90 13.80
CA GLY A 54 -36.78 4.55 13.53
C GLY A 54 -36.69 6.05 13.79
N SER A 55 -37.22 6.84 12.86
CA SER A 55 -37.36 8.29 12.93
C SER A 55 -38.24 8.71 14.11
N GLY A 56 -37.65 8.97 15.26
CA GLY A 56 -38.31 9.55 16.43
C GLY A 56 -37.48 10.69 16.97
N GLU A 57 -38.07 11.89 17.07
CA GLU A 57 -37.41 13.08 17.63
C GLU A 57 -36.84 12.82 19.03
N PRO A 58 -35.65 13.33 19.37
CA PRO A 58 -35.08 13.17 20.70
C PRO A 58 -35.85 14.06 21.71
N LEU A 59 -36.69 13.41 22.51
CA LEU A 59 -37.30 13.99 23.71
C LEU A 59 -36.23 14.26 24.76
N ILE A 60 -35.78 15.52 24.87
CA ILE A 60 -35.08 16.02 26.05
C ILE A 60 -36.14 16.29 27.13
N ARG A 61 -36.24 15.43 28.14
CA ARG A 61 -37.02 15.71 29.36
C ARG A 61 -36.19 15.46 30.62
N ASP A 62 -36.12 16.53 31.41
CA ASP A 62 -35.82 16.66 32.84
C ASP A 62 -34.94 15.60 33.52
N ALA A 63 -33.72 16.02 33.87
CA ALA A 63 -32.87 15.34 34.83
C ALA A 63 -33.48 15.45 36.25
N GLY A 64 -34.29 14.45 36.63
CA GLY A 64 -34.75 14.25 37.99
C GLY A 64 -33.62 13.87 38.93
N ARG A 65 -33.50 14.57 40.06
CA ARG A 65 -32.55 14.32 41.15
C ARG A 65 -32.83 12.96 41.82
N GLY A 66 -32.22 11.89 41.32
CA GLY A 66 -32.11 10.60 42.01
C GLY A 66 -30.73 10.44 42.63
N ARG A 67 -30.65 10.11 43.93
CA ARG A 67 -29.41 9.72 44.60
C ARG A 67 -28.94 8.38 44.01
N LEU A 68 -27.77 8.38 43.36
CA LEU A 68 -27.05 7.18 42.99
C LEU A 68 -26.14 6.76 44.16
N ASP A 69 -26.59 5.79 44.96
CA ASP A 69 -25.69 4.94 45.74
C ASP A 69 -25.22 3.82 44.79
N ASP A 70 -24.22 4.12 43.95
CA ASP A 70 -23.73 3.20 42.90
C ASP A 70 -22.20 3.37 42.71
N PRO A 71 -21.40 2.28 42.68
CA PRO A 71 -19.96 2.31 42.36
C PRO A 71 -19.60 3.10 41.07
N LEU A 72 -20.55 3.30 40.15
CA LEU A 72 -20.37 4.13 38.94
C LEU A 72 -20.17 5.63 39.20
N ALA A 73 -20.60 6.17 40.34
CA ALA A 73 -20.37 7.58 40.69
C ALA A 73 -18.86 7.93 40.87
N ARG A 74 -18.00 6.91 41.06
CA ARG A 74 -16.54 7.06 41.19
C ARG A 74 -15.81 7.13 39.85
N LEU A 75 -16.42 6.71 38.74
CA LEU A 75 -15.81 6.72 37.39
C LEU A 75 -15.90 8.08 36.69
N LEU A 76 -16.87 8.91 37.07
CA LEU A 76 -17.16 10.20 36.43
C LEU A 76 -16.06 11.28 36.55
N PRO A 77 -15.29 11.39 37.64
CA PRO A 77 -14.20 12.36 37.72
C PRO A 77 -12.92 11.95 36.96
N ALA A 78 -12.75 10.66 36.64
CA ALA A 78 -11.52 10.15 36.00
C ALA A 78 -11.51 10.30 34.47
N LEU A 79 -12.68 10.42 33.85
CA LEU A 79 -12.85 10.61 32.40
C LEU A 79 -12.85 12.09 31.97
N LEU A 80 -12.91 13.03 32.92
CA LEU A 80 -12.96 14.45 32.64
C LEU A 80 -11.67 15.13 33.09
N VAL A 81 -11.04 15.83 32.14
CA VAL A 81 -9.81 16.63 32.23
C VAL A 81 -8.53 15.92 31.75
N THR A 82 -8.39 15.83 30.43
CA THR A 82 -7.09 16.13 29.80
C THR A 82 -7.23 17.41 28.96
N PRO A 83 -6.47 18.50 29.22
CA PRO A 83 -6.66 19.79 28.55
C PRO A 83 -6.36 19.84 27.05
N ARG A 84 -6.06 18.71 26.39
CA ARG A 84 -5.54 18.67 25.02
C ARG A 84 -6.55 18.17 23.97
N SER A 85 -7.71 17.65 24.37
CA SER A 85 -8.63 16.97 23.44
C SER A 85 -9.61 17.90 22.69
N GLY A 86 -9.77 19.16 23.11
CA GLY A 86 -10.68 20.11 22.43
C GLY A 86 -12.18 19.78 22.59
N LEU A 87 -12.54 18.82 23.45
CA LEU A 87 -13.91 18.37 23.67
C LEU A 87 -14.44 18.86 25.03
N ARG A 88 -15.71 19.30 25.05
CA ARG A 88 -16.46 19.72 26.25
C ARG A 88 -17.61 18.76 26.51
N PHE A 89 -17.76 18.32 27.76
CA PHE A 89 -18.90 17.52 28.19
C PHE A 89 -20.18 18.35 28.29
N VAL A 90 -21.28 17.81 27.77
CA VAL A 90 -22.56 18.54 27.65
C VAL A 90 -23.74 17.81 28.30
N GLY A 91 -23.64 16.49 28.52
CA GLY A 91 -24.69 15.75 29.22
C GLY A 91 -24.48 14.24 29.31
N LEU A 92 -25.21 13.60 30.21
CA LEU A 92 -25.24 12.16 30.44
C LEU A 92 -26.69 11.67 30.50
N CYS A 93 -26.98 10.57 29.81
CA CYS A 93 -28.23 9.84 29.92
C CYS A 93 -27.93 8.36 30.17
N HIS A 94 -28.80 7.66 30.90
CA HIS A 94 -28.70 6.22 31.12
C HIS A 94 -30.07 5.56 30.98
N GLY A 95 -30.09 4.28 30.63
CA GLY A 95 -31.32 3.51 30.46
C GLY A 95 -31.10 2.01 30.46
N LEU A 96 -32.20 1.26 30.43
CA LEU A 96 -32.25 -0.19 30.29
C LEU A 96 -32.86 -0.52 28.92
N ASN A 97 -32.25 -1.43 28.15
CA ASN A 97 -32.85 -1.88 26.90
C ASN A 97 -33.86 -3.04 27.14
N HIS A 98 -34.56 -3.47 26.08
CA HIS A 98 -35.56 -4.54 26.14
C HIS A 98 -35.01 -5.91 26.60
N SER A 99 -33.68 -6.03 26.69
CA SER A 99 -32.94 -7.21 27.15
C SER A 99 -32.37 -7.03 28.58
N GLU A 100 -32.81 -5.99 29.31
CA GLU A 100 -32.32 -5.59 30.65
C GLU A 100 -30.84 -5.19 30.72
N ASN A 101 -30.20 -4.86 29.59
CA ASN A 101 -28.83 -4.34 29.61
C ASN A 101 -28.83 -2.83 29.92
N TYR A 102 -27.97 -2.43 30.87
CA TYR A 102 -27.78 -1.04 31.27
C TYR A 102 -26.81 -0.34 30.31
N TYR A 103 -27.17 0.85 29.83
CA TYR A 103 -26.33 1.64 28.93
C TYR A 103 -26.20 3.09 29.42
N ILE A 104 -25.06 3.72 29.11
CA ILE A 104 -24.77 5.11 29.41
C ILE A 104 -24.37 5.81 28.10
N VAL A 105 -25.03 6.93 27.80
CA VAL A 105 -24.72 7.79 26.65
C VAL A 105 -24.10 9.08 27.16
N LEU A 106 -22.89 9.39 26.66
CA LEU A 106 -22.16 10.64 26.95
C LEU A 106 -22.25 11.57 25.74
N ALA A 107 -22.78 12.77 25.94
CA ALA A 107 -22.80 13.82 24.92
C ALA A 107 -21.59 14.75 25.07
N MET A 108 -20.76 14.84 24.02
CA MET A 108 -19.57 15.68 23.95
C MET A 108 -19.68 16.66 22.79
N ASP A 109 -19.26 17.90 22.99
CA ASP A 109 -19.25 18.96 21.98
C ASP A 109 -17.82 19.45 21.70
N GLN A 110 -17.56 19.86 20.47
CA GLN A 110 -16.28 20.42 20.06
C GLN A 110 -16.21 21.89 20.49
N VAL A 111 -15.16 22.28 21.21
CA VAL A 111 -14.98 23.70 21.55
C VAL A 111 -14.50 24.44 20.31
N PRO A 112 -15.22 25.47 19.81
CA PRO A 112 -14.77 26.23 18.66
C PRO A 112 -13.42 26.88 18.94
N ARG A 113 -12.40 26.59 18.13
CA ARG A 113 -11.15 27.36 18.16
C ARG A 113 -11.45 28.76 17.67
N ALA A 114 -11.35 29.75 18.56
CA ALA A 114 -11.47 31.15 18.18
C ALA A 114 -10.37 31.49 17.15
N ASN A 115 -10.78 31.85 15.94
CA ASN A 115 -9.91 32.48 14.95
C ASN A 115 -9.46 33.85 15.48
N ARG A 116 -8.31 33.89 16.14
CA ARG A 116 -7.56 35.13 16.31
C ARG A 116 -6.61 35.28 15.13
N ILE A 117 -7.06 36.02 14.12
CA ILE A 117 -6.18 36.74 13.21
C ILE A 117 -5.48 37.81 14.06
N GLY A 118 -4.28 37.49 14.53
CA GLY A 118 -3.36 38.43 15.14
C GLY A 118 -2.02 38.25 14.45
N ARG A 119 -1.58 39.28 13.71
CA ARG A 119 -0.19 39.38 13.26
C ARG A 119 0.71 39.40 14.51
N SER A 120 1.38 38.30 14.80
CA SER A 120 2.55 38.28 15.67
C SER A 120 3.70 37.68 14.88
N GLU A 121 4.73 38.47 14.65
CA GLU A 121 6.02 38.01 14.14
C GLU A 121 6.57 36.97 15.13
N GLY A 122 6.63 35.71 14.70
CA GLY A 122 7.21 34.57 15.43
C GLY A 122 8.55 34.16 14.83
N PRO A 123 9.46 33.58 15.64
CA PRO A 123 10.90 33.79 15.51
C PRO A 123 11.58 32.81 14.56
N ALA A 124 12.58 33.28 13.81
CA ALA A 124 13.72 32.61 13.14
C ALA A 124 13.60 31.16 12.59
N VAL A 125 12.98 30.22 13.30
CA VAL A 125 12.81 28.79 12.98
C VAL A 125 11.98 28.58 11.70
N ASP A 126 10.89 29.34 11.49
CA ASP A 126 10.07 29.22 10.27
C ASP A 126 10.81 29.72 9.03
N ARG A 127 11.70 30.73 9.19
CA ARG A 127 12.61 31.19 8.13
C ARG A 127 13.75 30.22 7.89
N GLU A 128 14.22 29.49 8.90
CA GLU A 128 15.27 28.49 8.76
C GLU A 128 14.78 27.23 8.04
N ILE A 129 13.56 26.76 8.32
CA ILE A 129 12.91 25.64 7.60
C ILE A 129 12.60 26.05 6.15
N ALA A 130 12.12 27.28 5.92
CA ALA A 130 11.89 27.80 4.57
C ALA A 130 13.18 28.08 3.79
N ASN A 131 14.28 28.45 4.45
CA ASN A 131 15.58 28.67 3.80
C ASN A 131 16.35 27.36 3.55
N ARG A 132 16.16 26.29 4.35
CA ARG A 132 16.69 24.95 4.01
C ARG A 132 16.08 24.40 2.72
N ARG A 133 14.82 24.73 2.41
CA ARG A 133 14.15 24.38 1.15
C ARG A 133 14.69 25.09 -0.10
N ARG A 134 15.51 26.13 0.04
CA ARG A 134 16.20 26.79 -1.10
C ARG A 134 17.62 26.28 -1.33
N GLY A 135 18.05 25.27 -0.55
CA GLY A 135 19.36 24.63 -0.67
C GLY A 135 19.29 23.10 -0.74
N SER A 136 18.11 22.49 -0.90
CA SER A 136 18.00 21.04 -1.12
C SER A 136 18.38 20.72 -2.57
N VAL A 137 19.21 19.70 -2.75
CA VAL A 137 19.57 19.17 -4.06
C VAL A 137 18.27 18.81 -4.80
N THR A 138 18.14 19.30 -6.03
CA THR A 138 17.04 18.90 -6.92
C THR A 138 17.60 17.84 -7.87
N TYR A 139 17.07 16.62 -7.81
CA TYR A 139 17.48 15.52 -8.68
C TYR A 139 16.69 15.58 -9.99
N LYS A 140 17.40 15.59 -11.10
CA LYS A 140 16.85 15.55 -12.45
C LYS A 140 16.47 14.12 -12.81
N VAL A 141 15.23 13.94 -13.25
CA VAL A 141 14.65 12.63 -13.50
C VAL A 141 14.19 12.52 -14.95
N ILE A 142 14.54 11.42 -15.59
CA ILE A 142 13.94 11.00 -16.85
C ILE A 142 12.90 9.92 -16.57
N GLN A 143 11.69 10.09 -17.10
CA GLN A 143 10.68 9.05 -17.04
C GLN A 143 10.86 8.06 -18.21
N TRP A 144 11.07 6.78 -17.94
CA TRP A 144 11.11 5.78 -19.01
C TRP A 144 9.70 5.29 -19.35
N THR A 145 9.19 5.68 -20.52
CA THR A 145 7.84 5.41 -21.04
C THR A 145 6.70 6.06 -20.26
N THR A 146 5.58 6.29 -20.96
CA THR A 146 4.37 6.97 -20.45
C THR A 146 3.15 6.04 -20.45
N GLY A 147 3.35 4.79 -20.02
CA GLY A 147 2.27 3.82 -19.76
C GLY A 147 1.51 4.13 -18.47
N PHE A 148 0.58 3.27 -18.05
CA PHE A 148 -0.26 3.52 -16.86
C PHE A 148 0.55 3.84 -15.59
N VAL A 149 1.54 3.00 -15.23
CA VAL A 149 2.47 3.27 -14.11
C VAL A 149 3.31 4.53 -14.35
N GLY A 150 3.85 4.69 -15.56
CA GLY A 150 4.71 5.82 -15.90
C GLY A 150 4.01 7.18 -15.81
N ARG A 151 2.70 7.25 -16.09
CA ARG A 151 1.90 8.48 -15.93
C ARG A 151 1.77 8.87 -14.46
N GLU A 152 1.54 7.90 -13.58
CA GLU A 152 1.49 8.13 -12.14
C GLU A 152 2.88 8.49 -11.58
N ALA A 153 3.94 7.89 -12.13
CA ALA A 153 5.31 8.28 -11.80
C ALA A 153 5.59 9.76 -12.19
N VAL A 154 5.16 10.21 -13.37
CA VAL A 154 5.28 11.63 -13.79
C VAL A 154 4.57 12.56 -12.83
N LYS A 155 3.32 12.25 -12.45
CA LYS A 155 2.57 13.04 -11.45
C LYS A 155 3.32 13.10 -10.12
N GLY A 156 3.84 11.97 -9.65
CA GLY A 156 4.64 11.88 -8.44
C GLY A 156 5.92 12.70 -8.49
N ILE A 157 6.67 12.64 -9.60
CA ILE A 157 7.91 13.41 -9.81
C ILE A 157 7.62 14.91 -9.78
N LEU A 158 6.58 15.37 -10.50
CA LEU A 158 6.20 16.79 -10.54
C LEU A 158 5.75 17.34 -9.18
N ALA A 159 5.14 16.50 -8.35
CA ALA A 159 4.73 16.87 -7.00
C ALA A 159 5.88 16.85 -5.99
N HIS A 160 6.99 16.16 -6.29
CA HIS A 160 8.07 15.94 -5.33
C HIS A 160 8.96 17.17 -5.19
N PRO A 161 9.23 17.67 -3.96
CA PRO A 161 9.96 18.94 -3.77
C PRO A 161 11.44 18.88 -4.14
N GLU A 162 12.00 17.67 -4.24
CA GLU A 162 13.42 17.43 -4.53
C GLU A 162 13.63 16.83 -5.93
N LEU A 163 12.59 16.68 -6.77
CA LEU A 163 12.73 16.11 -8.11
C LEU A 163 12.34 17.11 -9.20
N GLU A 164 13.01 17.03 -10.34
CA GLU A 164 12.72 17.78 -11.54
C GLU A 164 12.59 16.81 -12.72
N LEU A 165 11.43 16.78 -13.39
CA LEU A 165 11.28 16.01 -14.62
C LEU A 165 11.99 16.75 -15.76
N VAL A 166 12.98 16.12 -16.39
CA VAL A 166 13.77 16.75 -17.48
C VAL A 166 13.54 16.11 -18.84
N GLY A 167 12.97 14.90 -18.89
CA GLY A 167 12.71 14.19 -20.14
C GLY A 167 11.86 12.94 -19.95
N ALA A 168 11.41 12.36 -21.06
CA ALA A 168 10.79 11.05 -21.05
C ALA A 168 11.13 10.23 -22.29
N TYR A 169 11.26 8.91 -22.13
CA TYR A 169 11.50 8.01 -23.25
C TYR A 169 10.21 7.67 -24.00
N ALA A 170 10.23 7.85 -25.31
CA ALA A 170 9.13 7.53 -26.23
C ALA A 170 9.33 6.13 -26.86
N TRP A 171 8.63 5.12 -26.33
CA TRP A 171 8.72 3.74 -26.87
C TRP A 171 8.23 3.61 -28.33
N SER A 172 7.20 4.36 -28.71
CA SER A 172 6.62 4.28 -30.06
C SER A 172 6.92 5.54 -30.87
N PRO A 173 7.18 5.44 -32.19
CA PRO A 173 7.46 6.60 -33.04
C PRO A 173 6.39 7.70 -32.96
N LYS A 174 5.13 7.33 -32.75
CA LYS A 174 4.03 8.29 -32.60
C LYS A 174 4.15 9.20 -31.39
N LYS A 175 4.87 8.78 -30.35
CA LYS A 175 5.06 9.53 -29.10
C LYS A 175 6.32 10.39 -29.11
N ASP A 176 7.22 10.16 -30.07
CA ASP A 176 8.45 10.93 -30.22
C ASP A 176 8.15 12.40 -30.54
N GLY A 177 8.79 13.32 -29.83
CA GLY A 177 8.58 14.77 -29.94
C GLY A 177 7.28 15.29 -29.32
N GLN A 178 6.38 14.44 -28.82
CA GLN A 178 5.15 14.87 -28.14
C GLN A 178 5.45 15.41 -26.74
N ASP A 179 4.59 16.30 -26.24
CA ASP A 179 4.68 16.81 -24.87
C ASP A 179 4.38 15.71 -23.85
N VAL A 180 5.25 15.55 -22.85
CA VAL A 180 5.13 14.50 -21.82
C VAL A 180 3.84 14.65 -21.02
N GLY A 181 3.41 15.88 -20.73
CA GLY A 181 2.19 16.14 -20.00
C GLY A 181 0.93 15.85 -20.81
N GLU A 182 0.93 16.12 -22.11
CA GLU A 182 -0.14 15.68 -23.02
C GLU A 182 -0.22 14.14 -23.08
N LEU A 183 0.92 13.45 -23.19
CA LEU A 183 0.98 11.99 -23.15
C LEU A 183 0.46 11.39 -21.84
N CYS A 184 0.57 12.13 -20.73
CA CYS A 184 0.11 11.74 -19.40
C CYS A 184 -1.27 12.27 -19.03
N GLY A 185 -1.90 13.11 -19.88
CA GLY A 185 -3.23 13.66 -19.63
C GLY A 185 -3.30 14.73 -18.54
N ILE A 186 -2.19 15.44 -18.28
CA ILE A 186 -2.08 16.45 -17.19
C ILE A 186 -1.84 17.88 -17.71
N GLY A 187 -2.09 18.11 -19.01
CA GLY A 187 -1.80 19.38 -19.68
C GLY A 187 -0.33 19.52 -20.09
N ARG A 188 -0.01 20.55 -20.87
CA ARG A 188 1.32 20.73 -21.45
C ARG A 188 2.37 21.08 -20.39
N LEU A 189 3.52 20.41 -20.43
CA LEU A 189 4.66 20.69 -19.54
C LEU A 189 5.81 21.42 -20.23
N GLY A 190 5.84 21.44 -21.57
CA GLY A 190 6.97 21.96 -22.33
C GLY A 190 8.16 21.00 -22.41
N ILE A 191 8.02 19.77 -21.90
CA ILE A 191 9.04 18.72 -21.95
C ILE A 191 8.66 17.76 -23.08
N GLN A 192 9.55 17.56 -24.04
CA GLN A 192 9.32 16.64 -25.16
C GLN A 192 9.80 15.24 -24.83
N ALA A 193 8.99 14.24 -25.16
CA ALA A 193 9.43 12.85 -25.14
C ALA A 193 10.38 12.57 -26.31
N SER A 194 11.37 11.71 -26.11
CA SER A 194 12.36 11.34 -27.13
C SER A 194 12.56 9.83 -27.18
N SER A 195 12.71 9.29 -28.38
CA SER A 195 13.13 7.91 -28.65
C SER A 195 14.65 7.75 -28.76
N ASP A 196 15.39 8.87 -28.74
CA ASP A 196 16.85 8.92 -28.75
C ASP A 196 17.40 8.87 -27.32
N ILE A 197 18.05 7.75 -26.98
CA ILE A 197 18.65 7.50 -25.66
C ILE A 197 19.85 8.42 -25.43
N ASP A 198 20.65 8.73 -26.45
CA ASP A 198 21.82 9.61 -26.30
C ASP A 198 21.38 11.05 -26.02
N ALA A 199 20.33 11.51 -26.72
CA ALA A 199 19.73 12.81 -26.45
C ALA A 199 19.18 12.90 -25.02
N LEU A 200 18.58 11.81 -24.51
CA LEU A 200 18.10 11.74 -23.13
C LEU A 200 19.25 11.74 -22.11
N LEU A 201 20.31 10.96 -22.33
CA LEU A 201 21.49 10.95 -21.46
C LEU A 201 22.19 12.32 -21.43
N ALA A 202 22.21 13.03 -22.56
CA ALA A 202 22.77 14.38 -22.66
C ALA A 202 22.02 15.44 -21.82
N LEU A 203 20.82 15.15 -21.32
CA LEU A 203 20.09 16.04 -20.41
C LEU A 203 20.76 16.16 -19.03
N GLY A 204 21.70 15.27 -18.70
CA GLY A 204 22.39 15.25 -17.41
C GLY A 204 21.44 14.95 -16.27
N ALA A 205 20.61 13.91 -16.43
CA ALA A 205 19.71 13.44 -15.38
C ALA A 205 20.48 12.65 -14.31
N ASP A 206 20.04 12.75 -13.07
CA ASP A 206 20.59 11.99 -11.94
C ASP A 206 19.99 10.59 -11.86
N CYS A 207 18.72 10.43 -12.29
CA CYS A 207 18.01 9.16 -12.23
C CYS A 207 17.05 8.96 -13.42
N VAL A 208 16.83 7.69 -13.78
CA VAL A 208 15.76 7.24 -14.66
C VAL A 208 14.73 6.47 -13.85
N CYS A 209 13.47 6.89 -13.92
CA CYS A 209 12.33 6.11 -13.43
C CYS A 209 11.89 5.11 -14.51
N PHE A 210 12.36 3.87 -14.39
CA PHE A 210 12.26 2.83 -15.39
C PHE A 210 11.02 1.95 -15.20
N THR A 211 9.96 2.20 -15.98
CA THR A 211 8.66 1.50 -15.81
C THR A 211 8.11 0.80 -17.07
N PRO A 212 8.94 0.14 -17.92
CA PRO A 212 8.41 -0.58 -19.06
C PRO A 212 7.73 -1.90 -18.63
N HIS A 213 6.82 -2.39 -19.47
CA HIS A 213 6.08 -3.63 -19.24
C HIS A 213 6.95 -4.90 -19.39
N GLN A 214 7.97 -4.87 -20.26
CA GLN A 214 8.77 -6.05 -20.61
C GLN A 214 10.09 -6.13 -19.83
N LEU A 215 10.48 -7.35 -19.44
CA LEU A 215 11.76 -7.68 -18.80
C LEU A 215 12.99 -7.46 -19.71
N ALA A 216 12.80 -7.20 -21.00
CA ALA A 216 13.85 -7.08 -22.02
C ALA A 216 14.62 -5.74 -21.95
N GLY A 217 15.00 -5.33 -20.74
CA GLY A 217 15.64 -4.05 -20.47
C GLY A 217 17.13 -4.12 -20.16
N ILE A 218 17.76 -5.28 -20.01
CA ILE A 218 19.14 -5.39 -19.47
C ILE A 218 20.14 -4.55 -20.26
N ASP A 219 20.13 -4.62 -21.60
CA ASP A 219 21.07 -3.83 -22.41
C ASP A 219 20.85 -2.32 -22.26
N VAL A 220 19.58 -1.90 -22.16
CA VAL A 220 19.21 -0.50 -21.92
C VAL A 220 19.63 -0.07 -20.52
N ILE A 221 19.38 -0.90 -19.50
CA ILE A 221 19.78 -0.65 -18.11
C ILE A 221 21.29 -0.51 -18.01
N CYS A 222 22.06 -1.43 -18.59
CA CYS A 222 23.51 -1.34 -18.63
C CYS A 222 23.95 -0.02 -19.28
N ARG A 223 23.36 0.35 -20.43
CA ARG A 223 23.67 1.61 -21.11
C ARG A 223 23.35 2.85 -20.26
N LEU A 224 22.23 2.87 -19.55
CA LEU A 224 21.85 3.98 -18.66
C LEU A 224 22.82 4.10 -17.49
N LEU A 225 23.16 2.98 -16.86
CA LEU A 225 24.10 2.91 -15.75
C LEU A 225 25.51 3.32 -16.19
N GLU A 226 26.02 2.79 -17.31
CA GLU A 226 27.31 3.19 -17.90
C GLU A 226 27.34 4.69 -18.27
N GLY A 227 26.20 5.27 -18.61
CA GLY A 227 26.02 6.70 -18.83
C GLY A 227 26.07 7.56 -17.56
N GLY A 228 26.26 6.96 -16.39
CA GLY A 228 26.34 7.65 -15.10
C GLY A 228 24.99 8.10 -14.55
N VAL A 229 23.90 7.40 -14.91
CA VAL A 229 22.54 7.72 -14.45
C VAL A 229 22.00 6.60 -13.58
N ASN A 230 21.51 6.93 -12.38
CA ASN A 230 20.88 5.95 -11.49
C ASN A 230 19.58 5.43 -12.10
N VAL A 231 19.14 4.25 -11.67
CA VAL A 231 17.88 3.68 -12.16
C VAL A 231 17.01 3.19 -11.01
N VAL A 232 15.76 3.63 -10.96
CA VAL A 232 14.70 2.96 -10.17
C VAL A 232 13.78 2.19 -11.11
N SER A 233 13.47 0.92 -10.83
CA SER A 233 12.72 0.06 -11.76
C SER A 233 11.51 -0.63 -11.15
N SER A 234 10.38 -0.69 -11.89
CA SER A 234 9.16 -1.41 -11.46
C SER A 234 9.20 -2.93 -11.67
N ASN A 235 10.23 -3.47 -12.32
CA ASN A 235 10.27 -4.87 -12.75
C ASN A 235 11.65 -5.54 -12.66
N LEU A 236 12.61 -4.97 -11.93
CA LEU A 236 13.97 -5.50 -11.75
C LEU A 236 14.42 -5.42 -10.29
N THR A 237 13.91 -6.30 -9.41
CA THR A 237 14.17 -6.25 -7.96
C THR A 237 15.65 -6.39 -7.64
N ASN A 238 16.27 -7.50 -8.06
CA ASN A 238 17.71 -7.74 -7.87
C ASN A 238 18.40 -8.42 -9.07
N VAL A 239 17.68 -8.56 -10.19
CA VAL A 239 18.17 -9.05 -11.49
C VAL A 239 18.57 -10.54 -11.49
N ARG A 240 18.35 -11.29 -10.40
CA ARG A 240 18.66 -12.72 -10.36
C ARG A 240 17.84 -13.54 -11.38
N ALA A 241 16.58 -13.21 -11.58
CA ALA A 241 15.68 -13.89 -12.51
C ALA A 241 16.12 -13.73 -13.98
N ALA A 242 16.91 -12.70 -14.29
CA ALA A 242 17.54 -12.53 -15.60
C ALA A 242 18.80 -13.41 -15.80
N GLY A 243 19.25 -14.09 -14.74
CA GLY A 243 20.44 -14.95 -14.74
C GLY A 243 21.72 -14.26 -14.26
N GLU A 244 22.69 -15.05 -13.81
CA GLU A 244 23.94 -14.57 -13.21
C GLU A 244 24.73 -13.68 -14.17
N ALA A 245 24.87 -14.08 -15.45
CA ALA A 245 25.54 -13.28 -16.45
C ALA A 245 24.88 -11.90 -16.67
N ALA A 246 23.55 -11.81 -16.63
CA ALA A 246 22.85 -10.53 -16.73
C ALA A 246 23.09 -9.67 -15.48
N ARG A 247 23.02 -10.28 -14.29
CA ARG A 247 23.29 -9.62 -13.02
C ARG A 247 24.72 -9.06 -12.96
N GLU A 248 25.73 -9.84 -13.35
CA GLU A 248 27.13 -9.40 -13.41
C GLU A 248 27.32 -8.23 -14.37
N ARG A 249 26.67 -8.26 -15.54
CA ARG A 249 26.70 -7.14 -16.50
C ARG A 249 26.10 -5.87 -15.91
N VAL A 250 24.96 -5.97 -15.23
CA VAL A 250 24.32 -4.82 -14.58
C VAL A 250 25.19 -4.28 -13.44
N GLU A 251 25.77 -5.16 -12.62
CA GLU A 251 26.68 -4.75 -11.55
C GLU A 251 27.91 -4.03 -12.12
N ALA A 252 28.55 -4.58 -13.16
CA ALA A 252 29.69 -3.96 -13.82
C ALA A 252 29.34 -2.58 -14.40
N ALA A 253 28.19 -2.47 -15.09
CA ALA A 253 27.70 -1.21 -15.64
C ALA A 253 27.46 -0.14 -14.54
N ALA A 254 26.84 -0.54 -13.43
CA ALA A 254 26.64 0.31 -12.26
C ALA A 254 27.97 0.81 -11.69
N GLN A 255 28.97 -0.08 -11.55
CA GLN A 255 30.32 0.30 -11.12
C GLN A 255 31.00 1.26 -12.11
N THR A 256 30.88 1.03 -13.42
CA THR A 256 31.46 1.90 -14.45
C THR A 256 30.89 3.31 -14.40
N GLY A 257 29.58 3.46 -14.22
CA GLY A 257 28.95 4.77 -14.10
C GLY A 257 29.06 5.41 -12.71
N GLY A 258 29.47 4.66 -11.69
CA GLY A 258 29.46 5.12 -10.30
C GLY A 258 28.04 5.35 -9.75
N VAL A 259 27.06 4.60 -10.24
CA VAL A 259 25.62 4.78 -9.96
C VAL A 259 24.96 3.48 -9.55
N SER A 260 23.71 3.56 -9.08
CA SER A 260 22.99 2.41 -8.55
C SER A 260 21.70 2.07 -9.32
N LEU A 261 21.31 0.80 -9.25
CA LEU A 261 20.00 0.30 -9.67
C LEU A 261 19.22 -0.12 -8.43
N PHE A 262 17.96 0.30 -8.33
CA PHE A 262 17.03 -0.13 -7.29
C PHE A 262 15.69 -0.60 -7.89
N GLY A 263 15.28 -1.82 -7.59
CA GLY A 263 13.99 -2.36 -8.02
C GLY A 263 12.95 -2.36 -6.92
N SER A 264 11.75 -1.85 -7.21
CA SER A 264 10.61 -1.93 -6.30
C SER A 264 9.28 -1.84 -7.07
N GLY A 265 8.19 -1.65 -6.33
CA GLY A 265 6.81 -1.70 -6.76
C GLY A 265 5.96 -1.94 -5.52
N ILE A 266 4.67 -2.26 -5.68
CA ILE A 266 3.88 -2.70 -4.54
C ILE A 266 4.19 -4.17 -4.19
N PHE A 267 4.07 -5.07 -5.18
CA PHE A 267 4.50 -6.47 -5.13
C PHE A 267 4.88 -6.89 -6.55
N PRO A 268 6.17 -7.22 -6.81
CA PRO A 268 7.31 -7.25 -5.90
C PRO A 268 7.76 -5.87 -5.41
N GLY A 269 8.13 -5.77 -4.12
CA GLY A 269 8.77 -4.56 -3.56
C GLY A 269 8.26 -4.17 -2.17
N PHE A 270 7.61 -3.01 -2.09
CA PHE A 270 7.26 -2.31 -0.85
C PHE A 270 6.44 -3.17 0.11
N ALA A 271 5.44 -3.91 -0.37
CA ALA A 271 4.61 -4.74 0.50
C ALA A 271 5.40 -5.90 1.12
N ASN A 272 6.37 -6.48 0.39
CA ASN A 272 7.26 -7.52 0.92
C ASN A 272 8.25 -6.94 1.94
N TYR A 273 8.75 -5.72 1.69
CA TYR A 273 9.57 -4.97 2.64
C TYR A 273 8.83 -4.78 3.97
N ILE A 274 7.57 -4.33 3.93
CA ILE A 274 6.74 -4.18 5.14
C ILE A 274 6.61 -5.54 5.85
N ALA A 275 6.29 -6.61 5.11
CA ALA A 275 6.14 -7.95 5.72
C ALA A 275 7.41 -8.40 6.47
N ALA A 276 8.59 -8.21 5.87
CA ALA A 276 9.86 -8.53 6.54
C ALA A 276 10.12 -7.59 7.73
N ASN A 277 9.90 -6.29 7.56
CA ASN A 277 10.14 -5.31 8.62
C ASN A 277 9.25 -5.53 9.85
N MET A 278 8.04 -6.07 9.67
CA MET A 278 7.17 -6.41 10.80
C MET A 278 7.74 -7.52 11.71
N ALA A 279 8.74 -8.28 11.26
CA ALA A 279 9.41 -9.25 12.14
C ALA A 279 10.20 -8.59 13.29
N THR A 280 10.54 -7.29 13.16
CA THR A 280 11.32 -6.53 14.17
C THR A 280 10.64 -6.46 15.54
N VAL A 281 9.31 -6.58 15.61
CA VAL A 281 8.59 -6.52 16.90
C VAL A 281 8.43 -7.88 17.59
N SER A 282 8.96 -8.96 17.01
CA SER A 282 8.88 -10.31 17.56
C SER A 282 10.24 -10.80 18.08
N GLN A 283 10.27 -11.31 19.30
CA GLN A 283 11.39 -12.11 19.82
C GLN A 283 11.34 -13.49 19.13
N ASN A 284 12.34 -13.81 18.31
CA ASN A 284 12.48 -15.11 17.63
C ASN A 284 11.28 -15.48 16.73
N PHE A 285 11.06 -14.71 15.66
CA PHE A 285 10.11 -15.15 14.62
C PHE A 285 10.59 -16.47 13.97
N ARG A 286 9.65 -17.34 13.62
CA ARG A 286 9.91 -18.58 12.87
C ARG A 286 9.55 -18.48 11.41
N ARG A 287 8.54 -17.67 11.07
CA ARG A 287 7.99 -17.60 9.72
C ARG A 287 7.39 -16.24 9.42
N VAL A 288 7.62 -15.74 8.21
CA VAL A 288 6.89 -14.62 7.63
C VAL A 288 6.04 -15.14 6.47
N ARG A 289 4.73 -14.90 6.52
CA ARG A 289 3.77 -15.22 5.47
C ARG A 289 3.24 -13.94 4.86
N PHE A 290 3.21 -13.87 3.54
CA PHE A 290 2.69 -12.76 2.77
C PHE A 290 1.66 -13.32 1.78
N LEU A 291 0.52 -12.65 1.66
CA LEU A 291 -0.51 -12.97 0.69
C LEU A 291 -0.97 -11.69 0.00
N GLU A 292 -0.78 -11.62 -1.32
CA GLU A 292 -1.61 -10.79 -2.18
C GLU A 292 -2.80 -11.62 -2.66
N SER A 293 -4.02 -11.09 -2.52
CA SER A 293 -5.22 -11.70 -3.11
C SER A 293 -6.02 -10.63 -3.84
N VAL A 294 -6.30 -10.83 -5.13
CA VAL A 294 -6.97 -9.82 -5.97
C VAL A 294 -7.90 -10.50 -6.98
N ASP A 295 -9.13 -9.97 -7.10
CA ASP A 295 -9.96 -10.21 -8.27
C ASP A 295 -9.52 -9.25 -9.39
N VAL A 296 -9.01 -9.81 -10.48
CA VAL A 296 -8.47 -9.07 -11.61
C VAL A 296 -9.48 -8.89 -12.75
N SER A 297 -10.76 -9.22 -12.53
CA SER A 297 -11.82 -9.05 -13.54
C SER A 297 -12.02 -7.59 -14.00
N THR A 298 -11.61 -6.61 -13.20
CA THR A 298 -11.64 -5.19 -13.55
C THR A 298 -10.32 -4.68 -14.15
N TYR A 299 -9.29 -5.52 -14.21
CA TYR A 299 -7.99 -5.12 -14.74
C TYR A 299 -8.01 -5.14 -16.27
N HIS A 300 -7.91 -3.96 -16.90
CA HIS A 300 -7.98 -3.82 -18.36
C HIS A 300 -6.91 -4.63 -19.11
N ALA A 301 -5.79 -4.95 -18.45
CA ALA A 301 -4.72 -5.74 -19.01
C ALA A 301 -4.77 -7.22 -18.58
N ILE A 302 -5.96 -7.75 -18.20
CA ILE A 302 -6.16 -9.16 -17.82
C ILE A 302 -5.69 -10.14 -18.90
N ARG A 303 -5.69 -9.75 -20.17
CA ARG A 303 -5.12 -10.57 -21.25
C ARG A 303 -3.63 -10.87 -21.07
N ASN A 304 -2.90 -10.06 -20.30
CA ASN A 304 -1.50 -10.34 -19.99
C ASN A 304 -1.30 -11.69 -19.32
N TYR A 305 -2.30 -12.21 -18.60
CA TYR A 305 -2.26 -13.52 -17.95
C TYR A 305 -2.39 -14.69 -18.94
N GLU A 306 -2.68 -14.44 -20.23
CA GLU A 306 -2.64 -15.47 -21.28
C GLU A 306 -1.26 -16.14 -21.36
N ASN A 307 -0.17 -15.40 -21.10
CA ASN A 307 1.18 -15.96 -21.07
C ASN A 307 1.45 -16.88 -19.85
N LEU A 308 0.56 -16.87 -18.86
CA LEU A 308 0.56 -17.78 -17.70
C LEU A 308 -0.42 -18.93 -17.88
N GLY A 309 -1.12 -19.02 -19.02
CA GLY A 309 -2.06 -20.09 -19.32
C GLY A 309 -3.53 -19.78 -19.06
N TRP A 310 -3.88 -18.55 -18.69
CA TRP A 310 -5.29 -18.17 -18.53
C TRP A 310 -6.03 -18.33 -19.86
N GLY A 311 -7.28 -18.82 -19.79
CA GLY A 311 -8.07 -19.20 -20.96
C GLY A 311 -7.61 -20.48 -21.67
N LYS A 312 -6.61 -21.20 -21.14
CA LYS A 312 -6.17 -22.52 -21.63
C LYS A 312 -6.60 -23.63 -20.66
N THR A 313 -6.60 -24.87 -21.12
CA THR A 313 -6.86 -26.02 -20.25
C THR A 313 -5.73 -26.21 -19.23
N PRO A 314 -6.03 -26.66 -18.00
CA PRO A 314 -5.01 -27.01 -17.02
C PRO A 314 -4.00 -28.01 -17.59
N ASP A 315 -2.71 -27.67 -17.46
CA ASP A 315 -1.59 -28.48 -17.94
C ASP A 315 -0.38 -28.24 -17.01
N PRO A 316 0.35 -29.28 -16.57
CA PRO A 316 1.56 -29.11 -15.75
C PRO A 316 2.63 -28.19 -16.35
N MET A 317 2.66 -28.00 -17.67
CA MET A 317 3.60 -27.09 -18.32
C MET A 317 3.48 -25.66 -17.81
N TRP A 318 2.28 -25.23 -17.41
CA TRP A 318 2.04 -23.88 -16.92
C TRP A 318 2.77 -23.60 -15.60
N GLU A 319 3.18 -24.62 -14.84
CA GLU A 319 3.95 -24.42 -13.61
C GLU A 319 5.36 -23.97 -13.97
N LYS A 320 5.97 -24.64 -14.96
CA LYS A 320 7.27 -24.25 -15.48
C LYS A 320 7.22 -22.85 -16.09
N THR A 321 6.23 -22.58 -16.96
CA THR A 321 6.07 -21.27 -17.59
C THR A 321 5.86 -20.17 -16.56
N SER A 322 5.01 -20.38 -15.56
CA SER A 322 4.74 -19.38 -14.53
C SER A 322 5.96 -19.17 -13.62
N ARG A 323 6.71 -20.22 -13.28
CA ARG A 323 7.96 -20.10 -12.53
C ARG A 323 8.98 -19.23 -13.28
N GLU A 324 9.09 -19.39 -14.59
CA GLU A 324 10.00 -18.62 -15.44
C GLU A 324 9.53 -17.18 -15.59
N VAL A 325 8.27 -16.96 -15.98
CA VAL A 325 7.70 -15.61 -16.23
C VAL A 325 7.62 -14.80 -14.94
N LEU A 326 7.26 -15.42 -13.82
CA LEU A 326 7.12 -14.77 -12.52
C LEU A 326 8.39 -14.87 -11.66
N GLY A 327 9.54 -15.22 -12.23
CA GLY A 327 10.79 -15.39 -11.49
C GLY A 327 11.20 -14.14 -10.70
N PHE A 328 10.80 -12.95 -11.15
CA PHE A 328 11.06 -11.68 -10.45
C PHE A 328 10.29 -11.52 -9.13
N TYR A 329 9.23 -12.30 -8.88
CA TYR A 329 8.57 -12.39 -7.56
C TYR A 329 9.39 -13.22 -6.56
N ASP A 330 10.08 -14.27 -7.04
CA ASP A 330 11.01 -15.07 -6.21
C ASP A 330 12.20 -14.22 -5.72
N GLU A 331 12.55 -13.13 -6.42
CA GLU A 331 13.59 -12.19 -5.97
C GLU A 331 13.24 -11.49 -4.65
N CYS A 332 11.95 -11.34 -4.31
CA CYS A 332 11.52 -10.78 -3.02
C CYS A 332 12.02 -11.61 -1.83
N LEU A 333 12.09 -12.93 -1.99
CA LEU A 333 12.63 -13.81 -0.95
C LEU A 333 14.13 -13.56 -0.72
N ASP A 334 14.90 -13.16 -1.73
CA ASP A 334 16.30 -12.73 -1.52
C ASP A 334 16.36 -11.44 -0.70
N VAL A 335 15.56 -10.44 -1.06
CA VAL A 335 15.54 -9.14 -0.38
C VAL A 335 15.12 -9.31 1.07
N MET A 336 14.02 -10.01 1.32
CA MET A 336 13.55 -10.30 2.68
C MET A 336 14.58 -11.15 3.45
N GLY A 337 15.19 -12.13 2.79
CA GLY A 337 16.26 -12.94 3.37
C GLY A 337 17.46 -12.11 3.81
N ALA A 338 17.90 -11.17 2.98
CA ALA A 338 19.00 -10.26 3.29
C ALA A 338 18.65 -9.31 4.44
N MET A 339 17.46 -8.69 4.41
CA MET A 339 16.97 -7.82 5.49
C MET A 339 16.97 -8.54 6.85
N LEU A 340 16.52 -9.79 6.87
CA LEU A 340 16.37 -10.60 8.07
C LEU A 340 17.60 -11.46 8.39
N LYS A 341 18.66 -11.36 7.58
CA LYS A 341 19.90 -12.15 7.69
C LYS A 341 19.66 -13.65 7.73
N LEU A 342 18.72 -14.13 6.92
CA LEU A 342 18.34 -15.53 6.84
C LEU A 342 19.30 -16.32 5.94
N PRO A 343 19.84 -17.47 6.40
CA PRO A 343 20.64 -18.35 5.57
C PRO A 343 19.73 -19.20 4.68
N ILE A 344 19.20 -18.63 3.61
CA ILE A 344 18.33 -19.37 2.67
C ILE A 344 19.14 -20.48 1.99
N SER A 345 18.70 -21.73 2.12
CA SER A 345 19.36 -22.91 1.53
C SER A 345 18.56 -23.58 0.43
N GLU A 346 17.24 -23.43 0.45
CA GLU A 346 16.35 -24.06 -0.52
C GLU A 346 15.19 -23.11 -0.87
N ARG A 347 14.77 -23.17 -2.13
CA ARG A 347 13.61 -22.47 -2.66
C ARG A 347 12.63 -23.46 -3.27
N ARG A 348 11.35 -23.31 -2.98
CA ARG A 348 10.27 -24.06 -3.62
C ARG A 348 9.28 -23.10 -4.24
N PHE A 349 8.73 -23.49 -5.38
CA PHE A 349 7.59 -22.81 -5.98
C PHE A 349 6.52 -23.84 -6.26
N ARG A 350 5.27 -23.44 -6.06
CA ARG A 350 4.06 -24.22 -6.29
C ARG A 350 3.06 -23.36 -7.03
N LEU A 351 2.31 -23.99 -7.92
CA LEU A 351 1.20 -23.36 -8.63
C LEU A 351 -0.06 -24.20 -8.47
N GLU A 352 -1.14 -23.53 -8.10
CA GLU A 352 -2.50 -24.06 -8.12
C GLU A 352 -3.33 -23.23 -9.09
N TRP A 353 -4.29 -23.86 -9.78
CA TRP A 353 -5.20 -23.19 -10.72
C TRP A 353 -6.62 -23.32 -10.24
N ALA A 354 -7.43 -22.33 -10.59
CA ALA A 354 -8.87 -22.41 -10.56
C ALA A 354 -9.40 -22.31 -12.01
N ILE A 355 -10.38 -23.16 -12.34
CA ILE A 355 -11.06 -23.15 -13.64
C ILE A 355 -12.37 -22.39 -13.55
N THR A 356 -12.84 -21.87 -14.68
CA THR A 356 -14.20 -21.32 -14.77
C THR A 356 -15.20 -22.41 -15.20
N PRO A 357 -16.35 -22.58 -14.52
CA PRO A 357 -17.39 -23.51 -14.96
C PRO A 357 -18.20 -22.99 -16.15
N ASP A 358 -18.24 -21.66 -16.34
CA ASP A 358 -18.97 -20.98 -17.41
C ASP A 358 -18.02 -20.21 -18.34
N ASP A 359 -18.48 -19.91 -19.56
CA ASP A 359 -17.78 -18.97 -20.44
C ASP A 359 -17.72 -17.57 -19.80
N ARG A 360 -16.55 -16.94 -19.80
CA ARG A 360 -16.32 -15.57 -19.32
C ARG A 360 -15.67 -14.72 -20.39
N GLU A 361 -15.96 -13.44 -20.39
CA GLU A 361 -15.28 -12.45 -21.21
C GLU A 361 -15.03 -11.19 -20.40
N TYR A 362 -13.77 -10.75 -20.35
CA TYR A 362 -13.38 -9.47 -19.74
C TYR A 362 -12.52 -8.69 -20.72
N PHE A 363 -12.97 -7.50 -21.11
CA PHE A 363 -12.24 -6.60 -22.02
C PHE A 363 -11.79 -7.29 -23.33
N GLY A 364 -12.62 -8.17 -23.89
CA GLY A 364 -12.32 -8.93 -25.11
C GLY A 364 -11.37 -10.12 -24.92
N PHE A 365 -11.04 -10.49 -23.68
CA PHE A 365 -10.34 -11.73 -23.36
C PHE A 365 -11.36 -12.81 -22.96
N GLU A 366 -11.58 -13.77 -23.86
CA GLU A 366 -12.48 -14.90 -23.65
C GLU A 366 -11.79 -16.04 -22.89
N MET A 367 -12.49 -16.60 -21.90
CA MET A 367 -12.12 -17.82 -21.18
C MET A 367 -13.30 -18.78 -21.23
N LYS A 368 -13.11 -19.95 -21.85
CA LYS A 368 -14.17 -20.95 -22.00
C LYS A 368 -14.35 -21.78 -20.73
N ALA A 369 -15.54 -22.33 -20.53
CA ALA A 369 -15.79 -23.31 -19.48
C ALA A 369 -14.71 -24.41 -19.46
N GLY A 370 -14.19 -24.75 -18.28
CA GLY A 370 -13.12 -25.71 -18.06
C GLY A 370 -11.69 -25.18 -18.25
N THR A 371 -11.52 -23.89 -18.61
CA THR A 371 -10.20 -23.27 -18.75
C THR A 371 -9.77 -22.52 -17.48
N ILE A 372 -8.46 -22.30 -17.33
CA ILE A 372 -7.86 -21.57 -16.20
C ILE A 372 -8.39 -20.13 -16.21
N ALA A 373 -8.94 -19.71 -15.07
CA ALA A 373 -9.41 -18.34 -14.82
C ALA A 373 -8.96 -17.80 -13.45
N GLY A 374 -8.11 -18.56 -12.74
CA GLY A 374 -7.46 -18.13 -11.52
C GLY A 374 -6.17 -18.90 -11.28
N GLN A 375 -5.23 -18.28 -10.59
CA GLN A 375 -3.95 -18.87 -10.22
C GLN A 375 -3.57 -18.48 -8.80
N LYS A 376 -3.04 -19.44 -8.06
CA LYS A 376 -2.35 -19.23 -6.79
C LYS A 376 -0.90 -19.66 -6.93
N CYS A 377 0.00 -18.68 -6.92
CA CYS A 377 1.45 -18.88 -6.94
C CYS A 377 1.98 -18.80 -5.53
N THR A 378 2.78 -19.78 -5.10
CA THR A 378 3.42 -19.80 -3.79
C THR A 378 4.93 -19.94 -3.96
N TRP A 379 5.70 -18.94 -3.48
CA TRP A 379 7.15 -18.98 -3.38
C TRP A 379 7.57 -19.16 -1.93
N GLN A 380 8.47 -20.10 -1.68
CA GLN A 380 8.92 -20.47 -0.33
C GLN A 380 10.44 -20.48 -0.26
N ALA A 381 10.98 -19.97 0.86
CA ALA A 381 12.38 -20.11 1.22
C ALA A 381 12.55 -20.87 2.54
N PHE A 382 13.53 -21.75 2.59
CA PHE A 382 13.87 -22.59 3.75
C PHE A 382 15.30 -22.31 4.20
N THR A 383 15.55 -22.48 5.49
CA THR A 383 16.91 -22.48 6.08
C THR A 383 17.39 -23.91 6.33
N PRO A 384 18.72 -24.15 6.45
CA PRO A 384 19.27 -25.49 6.66
C PRO A 384 18.59 -26.25 7.82
N GLY A 385 18.17 -27.49 7.54
CA GLY A 385 17.61 -28.39 8.55
C GLY A 385 16.19 -28.05 9.01
N GLN A 386 15.48 -27.13 8.35
CA GLN A 386 14.06 -26.84 8.64
C GLN A 386 13.15 -27.48 7.59
N GLU A 387 12.05 -28.10 8.03
CA GLU A 387 11.02 -28.67 7.14
C GLU A 387 9.99 -27.62 6.69
N ASP A 388 9.73 -26.63 7.53
CA ASP A 388 8.81 -25.52 7.26
C ASP A 388 9.55 -24.34 6.60
N PRO A 389 8.89 -23.59 5.69
CA PRO A 389 9.49 -22.40 5.11
C PRO A 389 9.59 -21.28 6.16
N VAL A 390 10.72 -20.58 6.17
CA VAL A 390 10.91 -19.37 6.99
C VAL A 390 10.25 -18.15 6.33
N LEU A 391 10.14 -18.15 5.01
CA LEU A 391 9.44 -17.12 4.23
C LEU A 391 8.48 -17.79 3.25
N GLU A 392 7.27 -17.30 3.15
CA GLU A 392 6.27 -17.74 2.17
C GLU A 392 5.56 -16.53 1.57
N LEU A 393 5.57 -16.43 0.25
CA LEU A 393 4.89 -15.40 -0.53
C LEU A 393 3.83 -16.07 -1.39
N ASP A 394 2.58 -15.68 -1.19
CA ASP A 394 1.44 -16.11 -1.99
C ASP A 394 0.93 -14.95 -2.86
N ALA A 395 0.66 -15.24 -4.12
CA ALA A 395 -0.15 -14.41 -5.01
C ALA A 395 -1.37 -15.20 -5.45
N CYS A 396 -2.57 -14.71 -5.13
CA CYS A 396 -3.83 -15.34 -5.49
C CYS A 396 -4.65 -14.39 -6.38
N TRP A 397 -4.74 -14.72 -7.66
CA TRP A 397 -5.44 -13.91 -8.66
C TRP A 397 -6.60 -14.71 -9.25
N VAL A 398 -7.77 -14.10 -9.34
CA VAL A 398 -8.97 -14.74 -9.91
C VAL A 398 -9.69 -13.79 -10.87
N ALA A 399 -10.36 -14.33 -11.89
CA ALA A 399 -11.21 -13.58 -12.81
C ALA A 399 -12.69 -13.64 -12.41
N GLY A 400 -13.06 -12.98 -11.30
CA GLY A 400 -14.42 -13.05 -10.75
C GLY A 400 -14.65 -14.24 -9.82
N LYS A 401 -15.83 -14.27 -9.18
CA LYS A 401 -16.25 -15.32 -8.22
C LYS A 401 -16.68 -16.63 -8.90
N GLY A 402 -16.90 -17.69 -8.13
CA GLY A 402 -17.45 -18.97 -8.64
C GLY A 402 -16.50 -19.75 -9.53
N LEU A 403 -15.19 -19.64 -9.29
CA LEU A 403 -14.19 -20.53 -9.89
C LEU A 403 -14.10 -21.84 -9.11
N GLU A 404 -13.49 -22.86 -9.72
CA GLU A 404 -13.30 -24.17 -9.10
C GLU A 404 -11.81 -24.54 -9.04
N PRO A 405 -11.20 -24.71 -7.85
CA PRO A 405 -11.78 -24.42 -6.53
C PRO A 405 -11.99 -22.91 -6.31
N GLU A 406 -12.92 -22.56 -5.43
CA GLU A 406 -13.13 -21.17 -5.02
C GLU A 406 -12.18 -20.81 -3.87
N TRP A 407 -11.37 -19.77 -4.07
CA TRP A 407 -10.47 -19.26 -3.04
C TRP A 407 -11.02 -17.97 -2.40
N PRO A 408 -10.77 -17.74 -1.11
CA PRO A 408 -11.13 -16.48 -0.48
C PRO A 408 -10.27 -15.34 -1.02
N ILE A 409 -10.92 -14.29 -1.52
CA ILE A 409 -10.26 -13.07 -2.01
C ILE A 409 -10.58 -11.92 -1.07
N HIS A 410 -9.54 -11.31 -0.53
CA HIS A 410 -9.68 -10.24 0.44
C HIS A 410 -9.36 -8.86 -0.13
N HIS A 411 -8.73 -8.77 -1.30
CA HIS A 411 -8.15 -7.55 -1.87
C HIS A 411 -7.03 -6.94 -1.01
N GLY A 412 -5.90 -6.62 -1.64
CA GLY A 412 -4.71 -6.08 -0.96
C GLY A 412 -3.83 -7.16 -0.34
N TYR A 413 -3.10 -6.79 0.71
CA TYR A 413 -1.97 -7.56 1.23
C TYR A 413 -2.19 -7.96 2.69
N THR A 414 -2.04 -9.25 2.98
CA THR A 414 -2.08 -9.80 4.34
C THR A 414 -0.72 -10.37 4.69
N MET A 415 -0.18 -9.98 5.84
CA MET A 415 1.16 -10.34 6.27
C MET A 415 1.09 -10.88 7.69
N ASN A 416 1.69 -12.03 7.95
CA ASN A 416 1.75 -12.61 9.27
C ASN A 416 3.21 -12.92 9.63
N VAL A 417 3.59 -12.59 10.86
CA VAL A 417 4.84 -13.03 11.46
C VAL A 417 4.47 -13.99 12.59
N ASP A 418 4.90 -15.24 12.45
CA ASP A 418 4.78 -16.24 13.50
C ASP A 418 5.97 -16.09 14.44
N GLY A 419 5.75 -15.54 15.64
CA GLY A 419 6.81 -15.17 16.58
C GLY A 419 6.26 -14.88 17.97
N ASN A 420 7.04 -14.17 18.80
CA ASN A 420 6.58 -13.73 20.12
C ASN A 420 6.72 -12.20 20.30
N PRO A 421 5.62 -11.42 20.19
CA PRO A 421 4.27 -11.85 19.83
C PRO A 421 4.16 -12.24 18.35
N ASN A 422 3.05 -12.90 18.01
CA ASN A 422 2.61 -12.99 16.63
C ASN A 422 2.18 -11.61 16.12
N VAL A 423 2.42 -11.35 14.85
CA VAL A 423 2.02 -10.10 14.19
C VAL A 423 1.12 -10.41 13.03
N GLN A 424 -0.01 -9.72 12.94
CA GLN A 424 -0.86 -9.71 11.75
C GLN A 424 -0.96 -8.29 11.24
N THR A 425 -0.62 -8.08 9.98
CA THR A 425 -0.68 -6.79 9.29
C THR A 425 -1.51 -6.93 8.04
N ARG A 426 -2.36 -5.94 7.77
CA ARG A 426 -3.15 -5.86 6.56
C ARG A 426 -3.00 -4.49 5.94
N VAL A 427 -2.58 -4.46 4.68
CA VAL A 427 -2.44 -3.23 3.90
C VAL A 427 -3.48 -3.26 2.80
N THR A 428 -4.39 -2.30 2.85
CA THR A 428 -5.41 -2.07 1.83
C THR A 428 -5.32 -0.63 1.34
N PHE A 429 -5.60 -0.42 0.08
CA PHE A 429 -5.60 0.90 -0.54
C PHE A 429 -7.02 1.26 -0.95
N SER A 430 -7.35 2.54 -0.81
CA SER A 430 -8.58 3.14 -1.29
C SER A 430 -8.21 4.39 -2.07
N PRO A 431 -8.88 4.67 -3.20
CA PRO A 431 -8.59 5.88 -3.96
C PRO A 431 -9.00 7.11 -3.14
N GLN A 432 -8.35 8.25 -3.41
CA GLN A 432 -8.66 9.52 -2.74
C GLN A 432 -10.09 9.99 -3.04
N VAL A 433 -10.55 9.71 -4.26
CA VAL A 433 -11.92 9.92 -4.74
C VAL A 433 -12.36 8.57 -5.32
N ALA A 434 -13.52 8.08 -4.89
CA ALA A 434 -14.04 6.77 -5.28
C ALA A 434 -15.36 6.95 -6.05
N GLU A 435 -15.33 7.72 -7.13
CA GLU A 435 -16.54 8.04 -7.90
C GLU A 435 -16.74 7.07 -9.08
N ARG A 436 -15.65 6.50 -9.59
CA ARG A 436 -15.63 5.64 -10.77
C ARG A 436 -14.82 4.37 -10.51
N ILE A 437 -15.13 3.31 -11.26
CA ILE A 437 -14.35 2.06 -11.20
C ILE A 437 -12.91 2.26 -11.68
N GLU A 438 -12.71 3.21 -12.60
CA GLU A 438 -11.39 3.63 -13.09
C GLU A 438 -10.51 4.16 -11.94
N ASP A 439 -11.10 4.83 -10.94
CA ASP A 439 -10.34 5.38 -9.80
C ASP A 439 -9.65 4.27 -8.98
N TYR A 440 -10.29 3.10 -8.88
CA TYR A 440 -9.72 1.93 -8.21
C TYR A 440 -8.62 1.25 -9.03
N ILE A 441 -8.75 1.26 -10.36
CA ILE A 441 -7.76 0.70 -11.28
C ILE A 441 -6.52 1.59 -11.31
N ASP A 442 -6.70 2.90 -11.39
CA ASP A 442 -5.62 3.88 -11.44
C ASP A 442 -4.79 3.87 -10.16
N MET A 443 -5.43 3.65 -9.01
CA MET A 443 -4.74 3.53 -7.72
C MET A 443 -3.65 2.44 -7.73
N SER A 444 -3.85 1.31 -8.42
CA SER A 444 -2.85 0.23 -8.54
C SER A 444 -1.55 0.72 -9.21
N ASN A 445 -1.68 1.64 -10.18
CA ASN A 445 -0.55 2.26 -10.86
C ASN A 445 0.19 3.20 -9.92
N THR A 446 -0.54 4.01 -9.15
CA THR A 446 0.03 4.93 -8.16
C THR A 446 0.79 4.18 -7.06
N VAL A 447 0.20 3.14 -6.47
CA VAL A 447 0.89 2.38 -5.39
C VAL A 447 2.09 1.59 -5.91
N THR A 448 2.16 1.34 -7.22
CA THR A 448 3.34 0.74 -7.88
C THR A 448 4.42 1.78 -8.19
N SER A 449 4.04 2.99 -8.65
CA SER A 449 5.00 4.03 -9.02
C SER A 449 5.62 4.72 -7.81
N MET A 450 4.84 5.00 -6.77
CA MET A 450 5.28 5.85 -5.66
C MET A 450 6.45 5.30 -4.84
N PRO A 451 6.60 3.98 -4.60
CA PRO A 451 7.82 3.43 -4.00
C PRO A 451 9.08 3.73 -4.82
N LEU A 452 8.97 3.83 -6.15
CA LEU A 452 10.09 4.19 -7.02
C LEU A 452 10.40 5.68 -6.92
N VAL A 453 9.38 6.53 -7.06
CA VAL A 453 9.54 7.99 -6.99
C VAL A 453 10.14 8.41 -5.65
N SER A 454 9.63 7.85 -4.56
CA SER A 454 10.12 8.15 -3.19
C SER A 454 11.54 7.64 -2.96
N ALA A 455 12.00 6.64 -3.72
CA ALA A 455 13.35 6.09 -3.59
C ALA A 455 14.42 6.94 -4.29
N ILE A 456 14.05 7.78 -5.28
CA ILE A 456 15.02 8.45 -6.16
C ILE A 456 16.11 9.19 -5.38
N PRO A 457 15.81 10.07 -4.40
CA PRO A 457 16.86 10.78 -3.66
C PRO A 457 17.85 9.82 -2.98
N THR A 458 17.34 8.80 -2.29
CA THR A 458 18.14 7.79 -1.59
C THR A 458 18.99 6.94 -2.55
N VAL A 459 18.45 6.62 -3.71
CA VAL A 459 19.15 5.81 -4.73
C VAL A 459 20.26 6.63 -5.39
N CYS A 460 20.03 7.91 -5.67
CA CYS A 460 21.06 8.81 -6.18
C CYS A 460 22.26 8.97 -5.23
N GLU A 461 22.03 8.85 -3.93
CA GLU A 461 23.07 8.91 -2.90
C GLU A 461 23.68 7.56 -2.54
N ALA A 462 23.15 6.46 -3.08
CA ALA A 462 23.60 5.12 -2.75
C ALA A 462 24.94 4.79 -3.40
N ALA A 463 25.68 3.86 -2.79
CA ALA A 463 26.89 3.32 -3.41
C ALA A 463 26.56 2.60 -4.72
N ALA A 464 27.48 2.67 -5.70
CA ALA A 464 27.31 2.04 -7.00
C ALA A 464 27.04 0.53 -6.92
N GLY A 465 26.14 0.01 -7.76
CA GLY A 465 25.75 -1.41 -7.79
C GLY A 465 24.24 -1.65 -7.72
N ILE A 466 23.84 -2.92 -7.69
CA ILE A 466 22.44 -3.31 -7.46
C ILE A 466 22.12 -3.14 -5.97
N ARG A 467 21.09 -2.33 -5.68
CA ARG A 467 20.64 -2.00 -4.33
C ARG A 467 19.22 -2.48 -4.09
N THR A 468 18.96 -2.88 -2.86
CA THR A 468 17.66 -3.38 -2.40
C THR A 468 17.28 -2.69 -1.10
N TYR A 469 16.08 -3.00 -0.58
CA TYR A 469 15.67 -2.55 0.75
C TYR A 469 16.57 -3.06 1.90
N ALA A 470 17.45 -4.03 1.65
CA ALA A 470 18.44 -4.47 2.63
C ALA A 470 19.70 -3.57 2.67
N ASP A 471 19.96 -2.82 1.59
CA ASP A 471 21.17 -2.02 1.40
C ASP A 471 20.94 -0.52 1.67
N LEU A 472 19.71 -0.05 1.43
CA LEU A 472 19.35 1.35 1.52
C LEU A 472 18.84 1.71 2.93
N PRO A 473 18.98 2.98 3.36
CA PRO A 473 18.27 3.47 4.53
C PRO A 473 16.75 3.41 4.30
N LEU A 474 15.99 3.69 5.36
CA LEU A 474 14.53 3.74 5.29
C LEU A 474 14.08 4.74 4.22
N ILE A 475 13.40 4.24 3.19
CA ILE A 475 12.77 5.06 2.14
C ILE A 475 11.47 5.61 2.70
N THR A 476 11.31 6.93 2.67
CA THR A 476 10.15 7.64 3.26
C THR A 476 9.37 8.40 2.20
N GLY A 477 8.05 8.52 2.39
CA GLY A 477 7.24 9.43 1.59
C GLY A 477 7.50 10.90 1.96
N HIS A 478 7.21 11.81 1.03
CA HIS A 478 7.41 13.25 1.21
C HIS A 478 6.08 13.95 1.45
N TYR A 479 6.04 14.82 2.46
CA TYR A 479 4.88 15.66 2.73
C TYR A 479 4.95 16.95 1.90
N VAL A 480 3.96 17.13 1.03
CA VAL A 480 3.81 18.33 0.21
C VAL A 480 2.52 19.03 0.65
N PRO A 481 2.61 20.16 1.39
CA PRO A 481 1.42 20.86 1.84
C PRO A 481 0.70 21.51 0.65
N ASN A 482 -0.55 21.09 0.42
CA ASN A 482 -1.54 21.66 -0.49
C ASN A 482 -1.00 22.00 -1.91
N ILE A 483 -1.02 21.01 -2.79
CA ILE A 483 -1.24 21.22 -4.24
C ILE A 483 -2.74 21.30 -4.47
#